data_AF-A0A7V5HYC2-F1
#
_entry.id   AF-A0A7V5HYC2-F1
#
_cell.length_a   1.000
_cell.length_b   1.000
_cell.length_c   1.000
_cell.angle_alpha   90.00
_cell.angle_beta   90.00
_cell.angle_gamma   90.00
#
_symmetry.space_group_name_H-M   'P 1'
#
loop_
_entity.id
_entity.type
_entity.pdbx_description
1 polymer ?
#
loop_
_entity_poly.entity_id
_entity_poly.type
_entity_poly.pdbx_seq_one_letter_code
_entity_poly.pdbx_strand_id
1 'polypeptide(L)'
;MKKVKVGGEEIELFEEEDLNSLFENLLQAAGRRGVAEKLINKAKKSLLKQTKKAEKAVAKGKAKSEPLRKMRDSIRRIEDIVKDPPSYSREVIEEILRSV
;
A
#
# COMPACT_ATOMS: atom_id res chain seq x y z
N MET A 1 2.57 -2.20 11.62
CA MET A 1 1.12 -2.33 11.30
C MET A 1 0.30 -2.37 12.58
N LYS A 2 -0.87 -1.70 12.62
CA LYS A 2 -1.77 -1.68 13.79
C LYS A 2 -3.19 -2.06 13.44
N LYS A 3 -3.94 -2.61 14.40
CA LYS A 3 -5.37 -2.92 14.22
C LYS A 3 -6.23 -1.81 14.82
N VAL A 4 -7.23 -1.35 14.08
CA VAL A 4 -8.14 -0.28 14.50
C VAL A 4 -9.59 -0.74 14.38
N LYS A 5 -10.41 -0.42 15.39
CA LYS A 5 -11.85 -0.73 15.38
C LYS A 5 -12.61 0.43 14.77
N VAL A 6 -13.29 0.20 13.63
CA VAL A 6 -14.05 1.22 12.91
C VAL A 6 -15.44 0.66 12.62
N GLY A 7 -16.48 1.27 13.20
CA GLY A 7 -17.87 0.86 12.97
C GLY A 7 -18.19 -0.59 13.40
N GLY A 8 -17.46 -1.14 14.37
CA GLY A 8 -17.61 -2.52 14.82
C GLY A 8 -16.68 -3.53 14.15
N GLU A 9 -15.98 -3.13 13.08
CA GLU A 9 -15.05 -3.99 12.34
C GLU A 9 -13.61 -3.71 12.75
N GLU A 10 -12.79 -4.77 12.83
CA GLU A 10 -11.35 -4.67 13.05
C GLU A 10 -10.62 -4.59 11.70
N ILE A 11 -9.87 -3.50 11.49
CA ILE A 11 -9.17 -3.24 10.22
C ILE A 11 -7.69 -3.03 10.51
N GLU A 12 -6.85 -3.70 9.72
CA GLU A 12 -5.40 -3.49 9.72
C GLU A 12 -5.07 -2.18 9.00
N LEU A 13 -4.38 -1.29 9.73
CA LEU A 13 -3.88 -0.03 9.24
C LEU A 13 -2.35 -0.09 9.21
N PHE A 14 -1.80 0.11 8.03
CA PHE A 14 -0.36 0.25 7.83
C PHE A 14 0.10 1.62 8.29
N GLU A 15 1.29 1.67 8.88
CA GLU A 15 1.94 2.88 9.33
C GLU A 15 2.93 3.36 8.26
N GLU A 16 3.41 4.60 8.39
CA GLU A 16 4.36 5.19 7.44
C GLU A 16 5.64 4.36 7.32
N GLU A 17 6.13 3.80 8.42
CA GLU A 17 7.31 2.93 8.45
C GLU A 17 7.08 1.62 7.70
N ASP A 18 5.93 0.96 7.89
CA ASP A 18 5.58 -0.27 7.16
C ASP A 18 5.62 -0.03 5.64
N LEU A 19 5.04 1.11 5.20
CA LEU A 19 5.05 1.49 3.79
C LEU A 19 6.45 1.79 3.28
N ASN A 20 7.30 2.43 4.08
CA ASN A 20 8.67 2.72 3.65
C ASN A 20 9.45 1.44 3.37
N SER A 21 9.45 0.49 4.30
CA SER A 21 10.12 -0.80 4.14
C SER A 21 9.53 -1.60 2.98
N LEU A 22 8.20 -1.61 2.82
CA LEU A 22 7.54 -2.29 1.71
C LEU A 22 7.99 -1.74 0.34
N PHE A 23 8.05 -0.42 0.20
CA PHE A 23 8.42 0.21 -1.06
C PHE A 23 9.92 0.10 -1.38
N GLU A 24 10.79 0.00 -0.38
CA GLU A 24 12.20 -0.34 -0.59
C GLU A 24 12.36 -1.75 -1.14
N ASN A 25 11.65 -2.72 -0.56
CA ASN A 25 11.63 -4.10 -1.06
C ASN A 25 11.01 -4.18 -2.47
N LEU A 26 9.93 -3.44 -2.72
CA LEU A 26 9.32 -3.35 -4.04
C LEU A 26 10.29 -2.75 -5.07
N LEU A 27 11.04 -1.70 -4.71
CA LEU A 27 12.02 -1.11 -5.62
C LEU A 27 13.08 -2.12 -6.05
N GLN A 28 13.57 -2.95 -5.12
CA GLN A 28 14.51 -4.03 -5.43
C GLN A 28 13.87 -5.12 -6.30
N ALA A 29 12.65 -5.56 -5.97
CA ALA A 29 11.97 -6.65 -6.65
C ALA A 29 11.45 -6.27 -8.05
N ALA A 30 10.79 -5.12 -8.17
CA ALA A 30 10.20 -4.61 -9.41
C ALA A 30 11.23 -3.90 -10.30
N GLY A 31 12.26 -3.27 -9.72
CA GLY A 31 13.36 -2.65 -10.46
C GLY A 31 14.13 -3.68 -11.31
N ARG A 32 14.36 -4.88 -10.77
CA ARG A 32 14.96 -6.01 -11.52
C ARG A 32 14.11 -6.48 -12.72
N ARG A 33 12.82 -6.09 -12.78
CA ARG A 33 11.89 -6.38 -13.89
C ARG A 33 11.70 -5.21 -14.84
N GLY A 34 12.45 -4.12 -14.68
CA GLY A 34 12.35 -2.94 -15.54
C GLY A 34 11.13 -2.06 -15.27
N VAL A 35 10.47 -2.21 -14.11
CA VAL A 35 9.44 -1.25 -13.68
C VAL A 35 10.12 0.07 -13.34
N ALA A 36 9.58 1.17 -13.87
CA ALA A 36 10.15 2.49 -13.66
C ALA A 36 10.10 2.89 -12.18
N GLU A 37 11.24 3.24 -11.60
CA GLU A 37 11.33 3.76 -10.22
C GLU A 37 10.40 4.95 -9.99
N LYS A 38 10.24 5.82 -11.00
CA LYS A 38 9.31 6.95 -10.94
C LYS A 38 7.87 6.52 -10.65
N LEU A 39 7.43 5.39 -11.20
CA LEU A 39 6.09 4.85 -10.97
C LEU A 39 5.95 4.31 -9.55
N ILE A 40 6.95 3.56 -9.08
CA ILE A 40 7.03 3.04 -7.70
C ILE A 40 6.97 4.20 -6.69
N ASN A 41 7.79 5.23 -6.90
CA ASN A 41 7.83 6.42 -6.05
C ASN A 41 6.52 7.22 -6.09
N LYS A 42 5.81 7.23 -7.22
CA LYS A 42 4.48 7.86 -7.32
C LYS A 42 3.44 7.10 -6.48
N ALA A 43 3.42 5.78 -6.58
CA ALA A 43 2.55 4.92 -5.76
C ALA A 43 2.87 5.06 -4.27
N LYS A 44 4.16 5.09 -3.89
CA LYS A 44 4.62 5.34 -2.51
C LYS A 44 4.04 6.62 -1.95
N LYS A 45 4.17 7.74 -2.69
CA LYS A 45 3.64 9.04 -2.28
C LYS A 45 2.11 9.04 -2.16
N SER A 46 1.41 8.33 -3.05
CA SER A 46 -0.05 8.18 -2.98
C SER A 46 -0.47 7.48 -1.68
N LEU A 47 0.11 6.30 -1.39
CA LEU A 47 -0.22 5.53 -0.19
C LEU A 47 0.17 6.24 1.09
N LEU A 48 1.35 6.87 1.16
CA LEU A 48 1.73 7.66 2.34
C LEU A 48 0.72 8.77 2.64
N LYS A 49 0.20 9.44 1.61
CA LYS A 49 -0.82 10.47 1.76
C LYS A 49 -2.16 9.87 2.23
N GLN A 50 -2.53 8.71 1.70
CA GLN A 50 -3.75 8.00 2.10
C GLN A 50 -3.66 7.51 3.55
N THR A 51 -2.54 6.90 3.94
CA THR A 51 -2.25 6.47 5.31
C THR A 51 -2.31 7.63 6.30
N LYS A 52 -1.63 8.77 6.02
CA LYS A 52 -1.71 9.96 6.89
C LYS A 52 -3.14 10.49 7.04
N LYS A 53 -3.95 10.43 5.97
CA LYS A 53 -5.37 10.82 6.04
C LYS A 53 -6.18 9.81 6.86
N ALA A 54 -5.94 8.52 6.68
CA ALA A 54 -6.58 7.45 7.43
C ALA A 54 -6.29 7.55 8.92
N GLU A 55 -5.03 7.73 9.32
CA GLU A 55 -4.62 7.91 10.71
C GLU A 55 -5.31 9.12 11.35
N LYS A 56 -5.34 10.26 10.66
CA LYS A 56 -6.07 11.46 11.13
C LYS A 56 -7.58 11.21 11.24
N ALA A 57 -8.17 10.44 10.33
CA ALA A 57 -9.59 10.11 10.37
C ALA A 57 -9.91 9.16 11.54
N VAL A 58 -9.06 8.17 11.79
CA VAL A 58 -9.16 7.24 12.92
C VAL A 58 -9.03 8.00 14.24
N ALA A 59 -8.00 8.83 14.39
CA ALA A 59 -7.79 9.65 15.59
C ALA A 59 -8.98 10.58 15.90
N LYS A 60 -9.71 11.03 14.88
CA LYS A 60 -10.90 11.87 15.01
C LYS A 60 -12.21 11.08 15.15
N GLY A 61 -12.18 9.74 15.12
CA GLY A 61 -13.37 8.90 15.13
C GLY A 61 -14.26 9.03 13.88
N LYS A 62 -13.72 9.57 12.77
CA LYS A 62 -14.44 9.82 11.50
C LYS A 62 -14.05 8.84 10.39
N ALA A 63 -13.25 7.82 10.72
CA ALA A 63 -12.85 6.81 9.76
C ALA A 63 -14.06 5.99 9.28
N LYS A 64 -14.04 5.59 8.01
CA LYS A 64 -15.01 4.69 7.40
C LYS A 64 -14.31 3.38 7.06
N SER A 65 -14.97 2.25 7.26
CA SER A 65 -14.34 0.94 7.06
C SER A 65 -13.98 0.65 5.60
N GLU A 66 -14.82 1.06 4.65
CA GLU A 66 -14.62 0.79 3.24
C GLU A 66 -13.35 1.44 2.64
N PRO A 67 -13.06 2.76 2.82
CA PRO A 67 -11.81 3.34 2.36
C PRO A 67 -10.56 2.69 2.98
N LEU A 68 -10.63 2.31 4.26
CA LEU A 68 -9.51 1.64 4.93
C LEU A 68 -9.27 0.24 4.37
N ARG A 69 -10.34 -0.51 4.06
CA ARG A 69 -10.25 -1.81 3.41
C ARG A 69 -9.64 -1.72 2.01
N LYS A 70 -10.13 -0.79 1.18
CA LYS A 70 -9.58 -0.57 -0.17
C LYS A 70 -8.08 -0.24 -0.11
N MET A 71 -7.68 0.63 0.81
CA MET A 71 -6.27 0.97 1.01
C MET A 71 -5.44 -0.25 1.45
N ARG A 72 -5.94 -1.03 2.41
CA ARG A 72 -5.29 -2.29 2.85
C ARG A 72 -5.13 -3.25 1.68
N ASP A 73 -6.15 -3.43 0.86
CA ASP A 73 -6.12 -4.37 -0.27
C ASP A 73 -5.11 -3.94 -1.34
N SER A 74 -4.98 -2.63 -1.58
CA SER A 74 -3.92 -2.09 -2.44
C SER A 74 -2.52 -2.38 -1.87
N ILE A 75 -2.33 -2.21 -0.56
CA ILE A 75 -1.03 -2.48 0.08
C ILE A 75 -0.71 -3.97 0.04
N ARG A 76 -1.69 -4.85 0.30
CA ARG A 76 -1.50 -6.30 0.23
C ARG A 76 -1.10 -6.78 -1.16
N ARG A 77 -1.69 -6.23 -2.23
CA ARG A 77 -1.24 -6.53 -3.60
C ARG A 77 0.22 -6.16 -3.84
N ILE A 78 0.69 -5.06 -3.23
CA ILE A 78 2.11 -4.68 -3.28
C ILE A 78 2.96 -5.67 -2.47
N GLU A 79 2.50 -6.08 -1.28
CA GLU A 79 3.17 -7.12 -0.50
C GLU A 79 3.29 -8.44 -1.26
N ASP A 80 2.26 -8.83 -2.01
CA ASP A 80 2.28 -10.07 -2.79
C ASP A 80 3.32 -10.01 -3.92
N ILE A 81 3.48 -8.86 -4.58
CA ILE A 81 4.56 -8.63 -5.56
C ILE A 81 5.93 -8.76 -4.90
N VAL A 82 6.09 -8.27 -3.68
CA VAL A 82 7.37 -8.36 -2.95
C VAL A 82 7.66 -9.79 -2.49
N LYS A 83 6.65 -10.54 -2.06
CA LYS A 83 6.79 -11.92 -1.56
C LYS A 83 7.05 -12.92 -2.66
N ASP A 84 6.37 -12.79 -3.79
CA ASP A 84 6.56 -13.68 -4.94
C ASP A 84 6.72 -12.88 -6.24
N PRO A 85 7.84 -12.16 -6.39
CA PRO A 85 8.04 -11.33 -7.56
C PRO A 85 7.95 -12.09 -8.90
N PRO A 86 8.48 -13.34 -9.07
CA PRO A 86 8.43 -14.10 -10.32
C PRO A 86 7.03 -14.31 -10.90
N SER A 87 6.01 -14.35 -10.04
CA SER A 87 4.63 -14.56 -10.46
C SER A 87 3.98 -13.33 -11.11
N TYR A 88 4.67 -12.18 -11.13
CA TYR A 88 4.15 -10.94 -11.71
C TYR A 88 5.00 -10.47 -12.89
N SER A 89 4.33 -10.26 -14.03
CA SER A 89 4.95 -9.58 -15.17
C SER A 89 5.15 -8.10 -14.88
N ARG A 90 6.04 -7.45 -15.64
CA ARG A 90 6.26 -6.01 -15.53
C ARG A 90 4.96 -5.22 -15.71
N GLU A 91 4.16 -5.58 -16.71
CA GLU A 91 2.91 -4.91 -17.08
C GLU A 91 1.90 -5.00 -15.94
N VAL A 92 1.78 -6.17 -15.32
CA VAL A 92 0.90 -6.39 -14.16
C VAL A 92 1.33 -5.54 -12.96
N ILE A 93 2.65 -5.48 -12.69
CA ILE A 93 3.17 -4.62 -11.61
C ILE A 93 2.87 -3.15 -11.91
N GLU A 94 3.08 -2.69 -13.14
CA GLU A 94 2.78 -1.31 -13.53
C GLU A 94 1.28 -0.98 -13.40
N GLU A 95 0.40 -1.89 -13.79
CA GLU A 95 -1.06 -1.73 -13.66
C GLU A 95 -1.50 -1.63 -12.19
N ILE A 96 -0.97 -2.52 -11.34
CA ILE A 96 -1.22 -2.48 -9.89
C ILE A 96 -0.78 -1.13 -9.33
N LEU A 97 0.44 -0.66 -9.64
CA LEU A 97 0.96 0.60 -9.14
C LEU A 97 0.21 1.85 -9.66
N ARG A 98 -0.38 1.78 -10.85
CA ARG A 98 -1.22 2.87 -11.40
C ARG A 98 -2.60 2.96 -10.74
N SER A 99 -3.05 1.85 -10.15
CA SER A 99 -4.35 1.74 -9.49
C SER A 99 -4.34 2.22 -8.03
N VAL A 100 -3.20 2.73 -7.56
CA VAL A 100 -2.92 3.20 -6.20
C VAL A 100 -2.94 4.72 -6.10
#